data_AF-A0A4V0BUX9-F1
#
_entry.id   AF-A0A4V0BUX9-F1
#
_cell.length_a   1.000
_cell.length_b   1.000
_cell.length_c   1.000
_cell.angle_alpha   90.00
_cell.angle_beta   90.00
_cell.angle_gamma   90.00
#
_symmetry.space_group_name_H-M   'P 1'
#
loop_
_entity.id
_entity.type
_entity.pdbx_description
1 polymer ?
#
loop_
_entity_poly.entity_id
_entity_poly.type
_entity_poly.pdbx_seq_one_letter_code
_entity_poly.pdbx_strand_id
1 'polypeptide(L)'
;MKTITVGIKWRDQIYDLKLPTQVSFKRVKELICESFSMMNQELPSHFDLQVTNKSIAFYDDDQIADFPLGNGDQLEIVGRKK
;
A
#
# COMPACT_ATOMS: atom_id res chain seq x y z
N MET A 1 -12.83 -10.05 -11.09
CA MET A 1 -11.93 -8.97 -10.64
C MET A 1 -10.54 -9.55 -10.45
N LYS A 2 -9.49 -8.89 -10.96
CA LYS A 2 -8.10 -9.29 -10.69
C LYS A 2 -7.65 -8.67 -9.37
N THR A 3 -6.91 -9.45 -8.59
CA THR A 3 -6.31 -9.02 -7.33
C THR A 3 -4.84 -9.37 -7.36
N ILE A 4 -4.02 -8.54 -6.74
CA ILE A 4 -2.61 -8.81 -6.49
C ILE A 4 -2.37 -8.96 -4.99
N THR A 5 -1.41 -9.80 -4.61
CA THR A 5 -0.93 -9.88 -3.23
C THR A 5 0.37 -9.10 -3.13
N VAL A 6 0.39 -8.09 -2.26
CA VAL A 6 1.56 -7.25 -2.01
C VAL A 6 1.97 -7.34 -0.55
N GLY A 7 3.27 -7.23 -0.28
CA GLY A 7 3.79 -7.15 1.07
C GLY A 7 3.81 -5.69 1.54
N ILE A 8 3.05 -5.36 2.58
CA ILE A 8 3.09 -4.05 3.23
C ILE A 8 4.12 -4.10 4.35
N LYS A 9 5.24 -3.41 4.18
CA LYS A 9 6.25 -3.23 5.20
C LYS A 9 5.87 -2.06 6.11
N TRP A 10 5.73 -2.36 7.38
CA TRP A 10 5.49 -1.37 8.45
C TRP A 10 6.33 -1.73 9.67
N ARG A 11 7.17 -0.78 10.12
CA ARG A 11 8.20 -1.03 11.15
C ARG A 11 9.09 -2.20 10.71
N ASP A 12 9.33 -3.16 11.60
CA ASP A 12 10.12 -4.38 11.34
C ASP A 12 9.24 -5.58 10.93
N GLN A 13 8.02 -5.34 10.44
CA GLN A 13 7.09 -6.39 10.01
C GLN A 13 6.62 -6.20 8.56
N ILE A 14 6.32 -7.31 7.90
CA ILE A 14 5.75 -7.35 6.55
C ILE A 14 4.40 -8.07 6.64
N TYR A 15 3.37 -7.44 6.10
CA TYR A 15 2.00 -7.95 6.08
C TYR A 15 1.57 -8.22 4.64
N ASP A 16 1.17 -9.45 4.33
CA ASP A 16 0.61 -9.77 3.03
C ASP A 16 -0.82 -9.25 2.91
N LEU A 17 -1.04 -8.31 1.99
CA LEU A 17 -2.35 -7.73 1.72
C LEU A 17 -2.80 -8.04 0.30
N LYS A 18 -4.07 -8.44 0.18
CA LYS A 18 -4.69 -8.69 -1.12
C LYS A 18 -5.38 -7.41 -1.61
N LEU A 19 -4.83 -6.81 -2.66
CA LEU A 19 -5.36 -5.59 -3.25
C LEU A 19 -6.09 -5.87 -4.56
N PRO A 20 -7.26 -5.26 -4.80
CA PRO A 20 -7.87 -5.23 -6.13
C PRO A 20 -6.99 -4.40 -7.08
N THR A 21 -6.86 -4.79 -8.35
CA THR A 21 -6.04 -4.04 -9.32
C THR A 21 -6.81 -2.88 -9.98
N GLN A 22 -8.14 -2.93 -9.95
CA GLN A 22 -9.01 -1.89 -10.53
C GLN A 22 -9.45 -0.88 -9.47
N VAL A 23 -8.48 -0.34 -8.73
CA VAL A 23 -8.72 0.73 -7.76
C VAL A 23 -7.57 1.74 -7.82
N SER A 24 -7.83 2.94 -7.31
CA SER A 24 -6.79 3.94 -7.14
C SER A 24 -5.91 3.68 -5.92
N PHE A 25 -4.73 4.29 -5.90
CA PHE A 25 -3.84 4.25 -4.73
C PHE A 25 -4.48 4.85 -3.48
N LYS A 26 -5.36 5.84 -3.62
CA LYS A 26 -6.19 6.35 -2.52
C LYS A 26 -6.99 5.23 -1.86
N ARG A 27 -7.70 4.43 -2.66
CA ARG A 27 -8.50 3.32 -2.14
C ARG A 27 -7.62 2.25 -1.50
N VAL A 28 -6.41 2.06 -2.00
CA VAL A 28 -5.43 1.14 -1.41
C VAL A 28 -4.94 1.62 -0.06
N LYS A 29 -4.64 2.91 0.08
CA LYS A 29 -4.32 3.51 1.40
C LYS A 29 -5.47 3.31 2.38
N GLU A 30 -6.73 3.50 1.95
CA GLU A 30 -7.91 3.23 2.77
C GLU A 30 -7.99 1.76 3.20
N LEU A 31 -7.83 0.81 2.28
CA LEU A 31 -7.83 -0.63 2.58
C LEU A 31 -6.73 -1.03 3.56
N ILE A 32 -5.54 -0.44 3.43
CA ILE A 32 -4.43 -0.62 4.37
C ILE A 32 -4.83 -0.09 5.74
N CYS A 33 -5.38 1.13 5.83
CA CYS A 33 -5.87 1.68 7.09
C CYS A 33 -6.95 0.80 7.74
N GLU A 34 -7.95 0.37 6.98
CA GLU A 34 -9.02 -0.53 7.44
C GLU A 34 -8.42 -1.83 8.00
N SER A 35 -7.49 -2.45 7.26
CA SER A 35 -6.87 -3.72 7.64
C SER A 35 -5.96 -3.60 8.88
N PHE A 36 -5.13 -2.55 8.95
CA PHE A 36 -4.25 -2.32 10.08
C PHE A 36 -5.04 -1.94 11.34
N SER A 37 -6.13 -1.20 11.19
CA SER A 37 -7.05 -0.90 12.29
C SER A 37 -7.67 -2.18 12.87
N MET A 38 -8.05 -3.13 12.02
CA MET A 38 -8.54 -4.45 12.47
C MET A 38 -7.47 -5.27 13.21
N MET A 39 -6.20 -5.07 12.88
CA MET A 39 -5.05 -5.71 13.53
C MET A 39 -4.56 -4.97 14.79
N ASN A 40 -5.24 -3.90 15.23
CA ASN A 40 -4.78 -2.99 16.30
C ASN A 40 -3.37 -2.42 16.05
N GLN A 41 -3.01 -2.23 14.78
CA GLN A 41 -1.75 -1.60 14.39
C GLN A 41 -1.98 -0.11 14.14
N GLU A 42 -1.28 0.73 14.89
CA GLU A 42 -1.32 2.18 14.70
C GLU A 42 -0.48 2.58 13.48
N LEU A 43 -1.16 3.11 12.46
CA LEU A 43 -0.54 3.78 11.33
C LEU A 43 -0.35 5.28 11.62
N PRO A 44 0.61 5.94 10.98
CA PRO A 44 0.78 7.39 11.10
C PRO A 44 -0.49 8.11 10.62
N SER A 45 -0.82 9.24 11.25
CA SER A 45 -1.95 10.07 10.80
C SER A 45 -1.77 10.58 9.36
N HIS A 46 -0.52 10.75 8.93
CA HIS A 46 -0.15 11.05 7.56
C HIS A 46 1.01 10.15 7.15
N PHE A 47 0.77 9.29 6.17
CA PHE A 47 1.79 8.45 5.58
C PHE A 47 1.70 8.51 4.06
N ASP A 48 2.84 8.30 3.43
CA ASP A 48 2.94 8.01 2.02
C ASP A 48 3.30 6.52 1.85
N LEU A 49 3.03 6.00 0.67
CA LEU A 49 3.39 4.63 0.32
C LEU A 49 4.53 4.71 -0.70
N GLN A 50 5.52 3.84 -0.55
CA GLN A 50 6.61 3.72 -1.48
C GLN A 50 6.79 2.27 -1.90
N VAL A 51 6.94 1.98 -3.19
CA VAL A 51 7.33 0.63 -3.62
C VAL A 51 8.81 0.44 -3.31
N THR A 52 9.18 -0.54 -2.48
CA THR A 52 10.58 -0.76 -2.11
C THR A 52 11.38 -1.41 -3.22
N ASN A 53 10.74 -2.27 -4.01
CA ASN A 53 11.37 -2.97 -5.14
C ASN A 53 11.45 -2.16 -6.43
N LYS A 54 10.77 -0.99 -6.50
CA LYS A 54 10.69 -0.17 -7.72
C LYS A 54 10.64 1.30 -7.34
N SER A 55 11.45 2.14 -7.99
CA SER A 55 11.38 3.60 -7.80
C SER A 55 10.19 4.19 -8.57
N ILE A 56 8.99 3.94 -8.06
CA ILE A 56 7.73 4.42 -8.62
C ILE A 56 7.17 5.48 -7.66
N ALA A 57 6.91 6.66 -8.20
CA ALA A 57 6.06 7.66 -7.55
C ALA A 57 4.65 7.54 -8.13
N PHE A 58 3.66 7.53 -7.26
CA PHE A 58 2.24 7.51 -7.61
C PHE A 58 1.50 8.52 -6.74
N TYR A 59 0.40 9.02 -7.27
CA TYR A 59 -0.52 9.93 -6.60
C TYR A 59 -1.78 9.18 -6.19
N ASP A 60 -2.57 9.79 -5.31
CA ASP A 60 -3.76 9.15 -4.74
C ASP A 60 -4.81 8.79 -5.81
N ASP A 61 -4.95 9.60 -6.86
CA ASP A 61 -5.92 9.37 -7.94
C ASP A 61 -5.44 8.38 -9.01
N ASP A 62 -4.16 7.99 -8.99
CA ASP A 62 -3.58 7.06 -9.95
C ASP A 62 -4.15 5.64 -9.76
N GLN A 63 -4.43 4.96 -10.88
CA GLN A 63 -4.93 3.57 -10.85
C GLN A 63 -3.79 2.59 -10.68
N ILE A 64 -3.94 1.60 -9.80
CA ILE A 64 -2.93 0.53 -9.65
C ILE A 64 -2.66 -0.21 -10.95
N ALA A 65 -3.69 -0.39 -11.78
CA ALA A 65 -3.58 -1.10 -13.06
C ALA A 65 -2.62 -0.41 -14.06
N ASP A 66 -2.39 0.90 -13.93
CA ASP A 66 -1.50 1.65 -14.82
C ASP A 66 -0.02 1.53 -14.40
N PHE A 67 0.22 0.95 -13.22
CA PHE A 67 1.56 0.74 -12.68
C PHE A 67 1.95 -0.72 -12.81
N PRO A 68 3.25 -1.03 -12.97
CA PRO A 68 3.73 -2.40 -13.05
C PRO A 68 3.74 -3.05 -11.66
N LEU A 69 2.61 -3.07 -10.94
CA LEU A 69 2.43 -3.73 -9.66
C LEU A 69 1.84 -5.13 -9.86
N GLY A 70 2.45 -6.11 -9.21
CA GLY A 70 2.11 -7.52 -9.31
C GLY A 70 2.20 -8.25 -7.98
N ASN A 71 2.03 -9.56 -8.05
CA ASN A 71 2.16 -10.43 -6.89
C ASN A 71 3.60 -10.44 -6.39
N GLY A 72 3.80 -10.24 -5.09
CA GLY A 72 5.11 -10.22 -4.45
C GLY A 72 5.82 -8.87 -4.49
N ASP A 73 5.20 -7.83 -5.05
CA ASP A 73 5.68 -6.47 -4.86
C ASP A 73 5.55 -6.04 -3.40
N GLN A 74 6.48 -5.18 -2.95
CA GLN A 74 6.53 -4.69 -1.59
C GLN A 74 6.31 -3.18 -1.55
N LEU A 75 5.40 -2.76 -0.68
CA LEU A 75 5.09 -1.37 -0.38
C LEU A 75 5.54 -1.08 1.05
N GLU A 76 6.22 0.03 1.27
CA GLU A 76 6.59 0.50 2.60
C GLU A 76 5.74 1.72 2.96
N ILE A 77 5.24 1.71 4.20
CA ILE A 77 4.55 2.85 4.79
C ILE A 77 5.62 3.80 5.33
N VAL A 78 5.76 4.94 4.66
CA VAL A 78 6.69 6.00 5.07
C VAL A 78 5.92 7.10 5.78
N GLY A 79 6.19 7.29 7.07
CA GLY A 79 5.58 8.37 7.85
C GLY A 79 6.02 9.73 7.31
N ARG A 80 5.07 10.59 6.95
CA ARG A 80 5.38 11.94 6.50
C ARG A 80 5.74 12.77 7.72
N LYS A 81 7.03 13.10 7.90
CA LYS A 81 7.43 14.08 8.90
C LYS A 81 6.87 15.45 8.48
N LYS A 82 6.11 16.04 9.38
CA LYS A 82 5.54 17.38 9.25
C LYS A 82 6.66 18.43 9.24
#